data_AF-A0A377CH93-F1
#
_entry.id   AF-A0A377CH93-F1
#
_cell.length_a   1.000
_cell.length_b   1.000
_cell.length_c   1.000
_cell.angle_alpha   90.00
_cell.angle_beta   90.00
_cell.angle_gamma   90.00
#
_symmetry.space_group_name_H-M   'P 1'
#
loop_
_entity.id
_entity.type
_entity.pdbx_description
1 polymer ?
#
loop_
_entity_poly.entity_id
_entity_poly.type
_entity_poly.pdbx_seq_one_letter_code
_entity_poly.pdbx_strand_id
1 'polypeptide(L)'
;MAELTAVGKYIQFWYPEIPTWVSAAVFFVVINAINLTNVKVFGEMEFWFAIIKVIAVVAMIIFGGWLLFSGNGGPQATVSNLWDQGGFLPHGFTGLVMMMAIIMFSFGGLELVGITAAEADNPEQSIPKATNQVIYRILIFYIGSLAVLLSLMPWTRVTADTSPFVLIFHELGDTFVANALNIVVLTAALSVYNSCVYCNSRMLFGLAQQGNAPKALASVDKRGVPVNTILVSALVTALCVLINYLAPESAFGLLMALVVICTGNQLGDD
;
A
#
# COMPACT_ATOMS: atom_id res chain seq x y z
N MET A 1 6.08 8.16 1.38
CA MET A 1 6.44 8.64 0.02
C MET A 1 5.98 7.66 -1.05
N ALA A 2 6.34 6.37 -0.98
CA ALA A 2 5.95 5.37 -1.98
C ALA A 2 4.46 5.41 -2.35
N GLU A 3 3.57 5.42 -1.36
CA GLU A 3 2.11 5.51 -1.59
C GLU A 3 1.69 6.79 -2.32
N LEU A 4 2.27 7.95 -1.98
CA LEU A 4 1.96 9.22 -2.65
C LEU A 4 2.48 9.25 -4.09
N THR A 5 3.62 8.61 -4.36
CA THR A 5 4.12 8.41 -5.73
C THR A 5 3.17 7.52 -6.53
N ALA A 6 2.66 6.43 -5.93
CA ALA A 6 1.69 5.54 -6.56
C ALA A 6 0.38 6.26 -6.87
N VAL A 7 -0.14 7.06 -5.94
CA VAL A 7 -1.28 7.96 -6.15
C VAL A 7 -1.08 8.86 -7.38
N GLY A 8 0.12 9.42 -7.55
CA GLY A 8 0.48 10.19 -8.73
C GLY A 8 0.30 9.40 -10.03
N LYS A 9 0.82 8.17 -10.08
CA LYS A 9 0.65 7.28 -11.24
C LYS A 9 -0.81 6.91 -11.51
N TYR A 10 -1.60 6.67 -10.47
CA TYR A 10 -3.03 6.33 -10.63
C TYR A 10 -3.86 7.52 -11.12
N ILE A 11 -3.50 8.75 -10.78
CA ILE A 11 -4.14 9.94 -11.35
C ILE A 11 -3.75 10.12 -12.82
N GLN A 12 -2.48 9.84 -13.18
CA GLN A 12 -2.01 9.90 -14.57
C GLN A 12 -2.70 8.91 -15.50
N PHE A 13 -3.30 7.83 -14.97
CA PHE A 13 -4.15 6.95 -15.76
C PHE A 13 -5.35 7.70 -16.40
N TRP A 14 -5.92 8.68 -15.70
CA TRP A 14 -7.01 9.51 -16.22
C TRP A 14 -6.54 10.82 -16.85
N TYR A 15 -5.53 11.44 -16.23
CA TYR A 15 -5.01 12.76 -16.60
C TYR A 15 -3.49 12.70 -16.72
N PRO A 16 -2.96 12.15 -17.83
CA PRO A 16 -1.52 11.97 -18.04
C PRO A 16 -0.71 13.27 -17.96
N GLU A 17 -1.35 14.39 -18.29
CA GLU A 17 -0.78 15.74 -18.26
C GLU A 17 -0.49 16.24 -16.85
N ILE A 18 -1.10 15.67 -15.81
CA ILE A 18 -0.88 16.09 -14.43
C ILE A 18 0.45 15.48 -13.95
N PRO A 19 1.42 16.32 -13.53
CA PRO A 19 2.66 15.80 -12.95
C PRO A 19 2.37 15.04 -11.64
N THR A 20 3.04 13.90 -11.45
CA THR A 20 2.86 13.03 -10.27
C THR A 20 3.02 13.76 -8.94
N TRP A 21 3.94 14.73 -8.85
CA TRP A 21 4.18 15.52 -7.64
C TRP A 21 2.99 16.38 -7.23
N VAL A 22 2.19 16.88 -8.19
CA VAL A 22 1.01 17.72 -7.91
C VAL A 22 -0.04 16.87 -7.19
N SER A 23 -0.37 15.71 -7.77
CA SER A 23 -1.29 14.76 -7.16
C SER A 23 -0.79 14.32 -5.78
N ALA A 24 0.51 13.98 -5.67
CA ALA A 24 1.13 13.62 -4.39
C ALA A 24 0.98 14.74 -3.34
N ALA A 25 1.23 16.00 -3.71
CA ALA A 25 1.12 17.15 -2.81
C ALA A 25 -0.33 17.41 -2.37
N VAL A 26 -1.30 17.31 -3.29
CA VAL A 26 -2.73 17.49 -2.97
C VAL A 26 -3.19 16.44 -1.97
N PHE A 27 -2.95 15.15 -2.25
CA PHE A 27 -3.37 14.08 -1.35
C PHE A 27 -2.58 14.07 -0.03
N PHE A 28 -1.31 14.48 -0.06
CA PHE A 28 -0.53 14.75 1.14
C PHE A 28 -1.23 15.75 2.06
N VAL A 29 -1.63 16.92 1.54
CA VAL A 29 -2.30 17.97 2.33
C VAL A 29 -3.64 17.45 2.85
N VAL A 30 -4.45 16.82 2.00
CA VAL A 30 -5.78 16.29 2.37
C VAL A 30 -5.68 15.28 3.51
N ILE A 31 -4.80 14.28 3.40
CA ILE A 31 -4.70 13.22 4.41
C ILE A 31 -4.11 13.73 5.71
N ASN A 32 -3.12 14.62 5.67
CA ASN A 32 -2.60 15.24 6.90
C ASN A 32 -3.66 16.13 7.58
N ALA A 33 -4.43 16.89 6.80
CA ALA A 33 -5.54 17.67 7.33
C ALA A 33 -6.57 16.78 8.04
N ILE A 34 -6.90 15.62 7.47
CA ILE A 34 -7.80 14.66 8.12
C ILE A 34 -7.18 14.08 9.40
N ASN A 35 -5.89 13.75 9.39
CA ASN A 35 -5.20 13.23 10.58
C ASN A 35 -5.10 14.26 11.73
N LEU A 36 -5.16 15.56 11.42
CA LEU A 36 -5.27 16.64 12.41
C LEU A 36 -6.68 16.77 13.01
N THR A 37 -7.66 16.02 12.51
CA THR A 37 -9.00 15.91 13.09
C THR A 37 -9.08 14.79 14.15
N ASN A 38 -10.27 14.28 14.45
CA ASN A 38 -10.49 13.30 15.50
C ASN A 38 -10.07 11.88 15.05
N VAL A 39 -9.44 11.11 15.95
CA VAL A 39 -9.05 9.70 15.74
C VAL A 39 -10.23 8.82 15.28
N LYS A 40 -11.46 9.14 15.67
CA LYS A 40 -12.66 8.44 15.18
C LYS A 40 -12.85 8.55 13.67
N VAL A 41 -12.49 9.69 13.08
CA VAL A 41 -12.59 9.90 11.63
C VAL A 41 -11.62 9.00 10.88
N PHE A 42 -10.42 8.76 11.44
CA PHE A 42 -9.47 7.79 10.90
C PHE A 42 -10.09 6.38 10.83
N GLY A 43 -10.67 5.91 11.94
CA GLY A 43 -11.30 4.58 12.01
C GLY A 43 -12.47 4.42 11.03
N GLU A 44 -13.34 5.42 10.93
CA GLU A 44 -14.46 5.40 9.97
C GLU A 44 -13.98 5.38 8.52
N MET A 45 -12.99 6.22 8.16
CA MET A 45 -12.43 6.21 6.81
C MET A 45 -11.78 4.89 6.46
N GLU A 46 -10.97 4.33 7.36
CA GLU A 46 -10.33 3.03 7.12
C GLU A 46 -11.35 1.91 6.99
N PHE A 47 -12.45 1.95 7.75
CA PHE A 47 -13.56 1.02 7.59
C PHE A 47 -14.17 1.08 6.18
N TRP A 48 -14.47 2.29 5.68
CA TRP A 48 -15.00 2.47 4.33
C TRP A 48 -14.00 2.06 3.24
N PHE A 49 -12.73 2.47 3.38
CA PHE A 49 -11.67 2.08 2.45
C PHE A 49 -11.47 0.56 2.42
N ALA A 50 -11.53 -0.11 3.57
CA ALA A 50 -11.42 -1.57 3.64
C ALA A 50 -12.56 -2.27 2.91
N ILE A 51 -13.81 -1.81 3.07
CA ILE A 51 -14.97 -2.38 2.37
C ILE A 51 -14.79 -2.30 0.86
N ILE A 52 -14.43 -1.12 0.34
CA ILE A 52 -14.24 -0.90 -1.11
C ILE A 52 -13.18 -1.87 -1.65
N LYS A 53 -12.04 -1.98 -0.97
CA LYS A 53 -10.94 -2.89 -1.35
C LYS A 53 -11.38 -4.35 -1.39
N VAL A 54 -12.05 -4.82 -0.34
CA VAL A 54 -12.46 -6.23 -0.23
C VAL A 54 -13.46 -6.58 -1.34
N ILE A 55 -14.49 -5.75 -1.53
CA ILE A 55 -15.51 -5.98 -2.56
C ILE A 55 -14.85 -6.02 -3.95
N ALA A 56 -13.98 -5.07 -4.24
CA ALA A 56 -13.33 -4.97 -5.54
C ALA A 56 -12.42 -6.16 -5.85
N VAL A 57 -11.59 -6.59 -4.90
CA VAL A 57 -10.70 -7.75 -5.11
C VAL A 57 -11.51 -9.04 -5.27
N VAL A 58 -12.54 -9.24 -4.46
CA VAL A 58 -13.41 -10.42 -4.60
C VAL A 58 -14.16 -10.41 -5.93
N ALA A 59 -14.74 -9.27 -6.32
CA ALA A 59 -15.41 -9.12 -7.61
C ALA A 59 -14.46 -9.39 -8.78
N MET A 60 -13.22 -8.89 -8.70
CA MET A 60 -12.20 -9.14 -9.70
C MET A 60 -11.82 -10.62 -9.80
N ILE A 61 -11.61 -11.31 -8.67
CA ILE A 61 -11.31 -12.75 -8.66
C ILE A 61 -12.45 -13.55 -9.31
N ILE A 62 -13.70 -13.24 -8.95
CA ILE A 62 -14.88 -13.91 -9.51
C ILE A 62 -14.99 -13.64 -11.01
N PHE A 63 -14.86 -12.39 -11.42
CA PHE A 63 -14.99 -11.98 -12.82
C PHE A 63 -13.84 -12.53 -13.69
N GLY A 64 -12.61 -12.44 -13.23
CA GLY A 64 -11.45 -13.01 -13.92
C GLY A 64 -11.51 -14.54 -13.99
N GLY A 65 -11.99 -15.20 -12.93
CA GLY A 65 -12.29 -16.63 -12.97
C GLY A 65 -13.35 -16.96 -14.01
N TRP A 66 -14.43 -16.18 -14.08
CA TRP A 66 -15.46 -16.35 -15.11
C TRP A 66 -14.90 -16.16 -16.52
N LEU A 67 -14.03 -15.18 -16.76
CA LEU A 67 -13.36 -14.98 -18.06
C LEU A 67 -12.50 -16.20 -18.46
N LEU A 68 -11.79 -16.81 -17.52
CA LEU A 68 -10.98 -18.01 -17.74
C LEU A 68 -11.84 -19.22 -18.12
N PHE A 69 -12.92 -19.48 -17.39
CA PHE A 69 -13.74 -20.68 -17.62
C PHE A 69 -14.76 -20.53 -18.75
N SER A 70 -15.19 -19.30 -19.06
CA SER A 70 -16.15 -19.04 -20.14
C SER A 70 -15.49 -18.95 -21.52
N GLY A 71 -14.17 -18.85 -21.59
CA GLY A 71 -13.42 -18.62 -22.84
C GLY A 71 -13.48 -17.17 -23.35
N ASN A 72 -14.10 -16.25 -22.60
CA ASN A 72 -14.20 -14.83 -22.97
C ASN A 72 -12.95 -14.01 -22.58
N GLY A 73 -11.97 -14.60 -21.88
CA GLY A 73 -10.69 -13.94 -21.54
C GLY A 73 -9.72 -13.76 -22.72
N GLY A 74 -10.11 -14.21 -23.92
CA GLY A 74 -9.26 -14.16 -25.12
C GLY A 74 -8.27 -15.32 -25.23
N PRO A 75 -7.57 -15.46 -26.37
CA PRO A 75 -6.73 -16.64 -26.66
C PRO A 75 -5.52 -16.79 -25.74
N GLN A 76 -5.11 -15.69 -25.10
CA GLN A 76 -3.96 -15.62 -24.21
C GLN A 76 -4.33 -16.12 -22.79
N ALA A 77 -5.61 -16.15 -22.43
CA ALA A 77 -6.06 -16.46 -21.08
C ALA A 77 -6.07 -17.98 -20.85
N THR A 78 -5.14 -18.46 -20.05
CA THR A 78 -4.99 -19.86 -19.68
C THR A 78 -4.32 -19.99 -18.32
N VAL A 79 -4.79 -20.95 -17.51
CA VAL A 79 -4.16 -21.27 -16.21
C VAL A 79 -2.69 -21.68 -16.38
N SER A 80 -2.33 -22.21 -17.54
CA SER A 80 -0.96 -22.63 -17.84
C SER A 80 0.04 -21.46 -17.90
N ASN A 81 -0.44 -20.21 -18.06
CA ASN A 81 0.41 -19.01 -17.99
C ASN A 81 1.18 -18.89 -16.68
N LEU A 82 0.71 -19.53 -15.59
CA LEU A 82 1.39 -19.56 -14.31
C LEU A 82 2.77 -20.25 -14.36
N TRP A 83 3.02 -21.10 -15.35
CA TRP A 83 4.28 -21.84 -15.47
C TRP A 83 4.81 -21.96 -16.91
N ASP A 84 4.04 -21.61 -17.94
CA ASP A 84 4.48 -21.76 -19.33
C ASP A 84 5.60 -20.78 -19.72
N GLN A 85 5.75 -19.68 -18.98
CA GLN A 85 6.76 -18.65 -19.21
C GLN A 85 8.05 -18.91 -18.42
N GLY A 86 8.64 -20.10 -18.59
CA GLY A 86 9.92 -20.48 -17.95
C GLY A 86 9.80 -21.31 -16.66
N GLY A 87 8.65 -21.92 -16.40
CA GLY A 87 8.38 -22.73 -15.20
C GLY A 87 7.90 -21.90 -14.01
N PHE A 88 7.75 -22.54 -12.85
CA PHE A 88 7.33 -21.88 -11.60
C PHE A 88 8.41 -20.92 -11.04
N LEU A 89 9.68 -21.18 -11.34
CA LEU A 89 10.83 -20.37 -10.91
C LEU A 89 11.68 -19.97 -12.13
N PRO A 90 11.19 -19.07 -13.00
CA PRO A 90 11.89 -18.71 -14.24
C PRO A 90 13.26 -18.04 -13.98
N HIS A 91 13.44 -17.40 -12.82
CA HIS A 91 14.70 -16.80 -12.38
C HIS A 91 15.46 -17.65 -11.34
N GLY A 92 15.08 -18.92 -11.17
CA GLY A 92 15.69 -19.84 -10.22
C GLY A 92 15.61 -19.39 -8.75
N PHE A 93 16.41 -20.02 -7.90
CA PHE A 93 16.43 -19.73 -6.46
C PHE A 93 16.98 -18.34 -6.15
N THR A 94 17.92 -17.84 -6.95
CA THR A 94 18.46 -16.48 -6.80
C THR A 94 17.37 -15.43 -6.99
N GLY A 95 16.50 -15.59 -7.99
CA GLY A 95 15.35 -14.70 -8.19
C GLY A 95 14.38 -14.72 -7.01
N LEU A 96 14.12 -15.90 -6.43
CA LEU A 96 13.30 -16.05 -5.23
C LEU A 96 13.88 -15.24 -4.06
N VAL A 97 15.17 -15.41 -3.76
CA VAL A 97 15.84 -14.71 -2.65
C VAL A 97 15.82 -13.19 -2.86
N MET A 98 16.06 -12.71 -4.09
CA MET A 98 15.97 -11.28 -4.40
C MET A 98 14.56 -10.72 -4.19
N MET A 99 13.53 -11.48 -4.58
CA MET A 99 12.13 -11.06 -4.39
C MET A 99 11.67 -11.14 -2.93
N MET A 100 12.28 -11.97 -2.08
CA MET A 100 11.94 -12.02 -0.65
C MET A 100 12.07 -10.64 0.01
N ALA A 101 13.10 -9.86 -0.32
CA ALA A 101 13.27 -8.51 0.23
C ALA A 101 12.11 -7.57 -0.15
N ILE A 102 11.65 -7.63 -1.41
CA ILE A 102 10.52 -6.83 -1.91
C ILE A 102 9.21 -7.29 -1.27
N ILE A 103 9.02 -8.60 -1.11
CA ILE A 103 7.85 -9.18 -0.44
C ILE A 103 7.80 -8.75 1.03
N MET A 104 8.92 -8.85 1.75
CA MET A 104 9.01 -8.41 3.14
C MET A 104 8.68 -6.92 3.29
N PHE A 105 9.21 -6.08 2.40
CA PHE A 105 8.88 -4.66 2.36
C PHE A 105 7.37 -4.42 2.12
N SER A 106 6.74 -5.20 1.24
CA SER A 106 5.31 -5.11 0.93
C SER A 106 4.40 -5.50 2.10
N PHE A 107 4.92 -6.24 3.08
CA PHE A 107 4.23 -6.59 4.32
C PHE A 107 4.56 -5.68 5.50
N GLY A 108 5.30 -4.59 5.28
CA GLY A 108 5.40 -3.50 6.23
C GLY A 108 4.01 -2.93 6.55
N GLY A 109 3.77 -2.57 7.81
CA GLY A 109 2.48 -2.09 8.30
C GLY A 109 1.70 -3.10 9.15
N LEU A 110 2.11 -4.36 9.22
CA LEU A 110 1.51 -5.34 10.14
C LEU A 110 1.74 -4.98 11.61
N GLU A 111 2.81 -4.23 11.90
CA GLU A 111 3.11 -3.64 13.20
C GLU A 111 2.04 -2.65 13.69
N LEU A 112 1.20 -2.13 12.77
CA LEU A 112 0.08 -1.26 13.12
C LEU A 112 -0.88 -1.95 14.08
N VAL A 113 -1.07 -3.27 13.96
CA VAL A 113 -1.90 -4.05 14.88
C VAL A 113 -1.37 -3.90 16.31
N GLY A 114 -0.05 -3.97 16.50
CA GLY A 114 0.58 -3.77 17.80
C GLY A 114 0.45 -2.36 18.34
N ILE A 115 0.57 -1.34 17.48
CA ILE A 115 0.44 0.07 17.88
C ILE A 115 -1.00 0.41 18.26
N THR A 116 -1.96 -0.11 17.50
CA THR A 116 -3.40 0.07 17.79
C THR A 116 -3.88 -0.73 18.98
N ALA A 117 -3.11 -1.71 19.49
CA ALA A 117 -3.51 -2.50 20.64
C ALA A 117 -3.75 -1.65 21.90
N ALA A 118 -3.01 -0.54 22.05
CA ALA A 118 -3.21 0.40 23.15
C ALA A 118 -4.51 1.21 23.05
N GLU A 119 -5.11 1.28 21.86
CA GLU A 119 -6.33 2.04 21.56
C GLU A 119 -7.52 1.12 21.18
N ALA A 120 -7.32 -0.20 21.17
CA ALA A 120 -8.32 -1.18 20.73
C ALA A 120 -9.22 -1.63 21.88
N ASP A 121 -10.51 -1.83 21.58
CA ASP A 121 -11.44 -2.48 22.52
C ASP A 121 -11.11 -3.98 22.67
N ASN A 122 -11.04 -4.45 23.92
CA ASN A 122 -10.75 -5.85 24.28
C ASN A 122 -9.53 -6.45 23.55
N PRO A 123 -8.32 -5.88 23.73
CA PRO A 123 -7.13 -6.23 22.95
C PRO A 123 -6.75 -7.72 23.04
N GLU A 124 -7.03 -8.38 24.17
CA GLU A 124 -6.76 -9.82 24.37
C GLU A 124 -7.48 -10.72 23.37
N GLN A 125 -8.62 -10.29 22.83
CA GLN A 125 -9.39 -11.05 21.84
C GLN A 125 -9.28 -10.45 20.44
N SER A 126 -9.31 -9.11 20.34
CA SER A 126 -9.32 -8.42 19.05
C SER A 126 -7.97 -8.54 18.31
N ILE A 127 -6.84 -8.47 19.04
CA ILE A 127 -5.51 -8.56 18.45
C ILE A 127 -5.21 -9.96 17.88
N PRO A 128 -5.35 -11.07 18.62
CA PRO A 128 -5.11 -12.40 18.05
C PRO A 128 -6.02 -12.72 16.86
N LYS A 129 -7.29 -12.29 16.94
CA LYS A 129 -8.24 -12.46 15.84
C LYS A 129 -7.82 -11.68 14.60
N ALA A 130 -7.40 -10.43 14.75
CA ALA A 130 -6.91 -9.60 13.64
C ALA A 130 -5.66 -10.23 13.00
N THR A 131 -4.69 -10.68 13.80
CA THR A 131 -3.47 -11.35 13.32
C THR A 131 -3.78 -12.62 12.53
N ASN A 132 -4.65 -13.49 13.05
CA ASN A 132 -5.05 -14.71 12.32
C ASN A 132 -5.80 -14.40 11.03
N GLN A 133 -6.61 -13.33 11.00
CA GLN A 133 -7.31 -12.91 9.79
C GLN A 133 -6.37 -12.42 8.68
N VAL A 134 -5.20 -11.87 9.02
CA VAL A 134 -4.21 -11.43 8.02
C VAL A 134 -3.83 -12.58 7.10
N ILE A 135 -3.60 -13.79 7.65
CA ILE A 135 -3.21 -14.97 6.85
C ILE A 135 -4.26 -15.28 5.78
N TYR A 136 -5.54 -15.36 6.16
CA TYR A 136 -6.62 -15.62 5.22
C TYR A 136 -6.74 -14.53 4.15
N ARG A 137 -6.56 -13.26 4.55
CA ARG A 137 -6.57 -12.12 3.61
C ARG A 137 -5.42 -12.21 2.59
N ILE A 138 -4.23 -12.65 3.00
CA ILE A 138 -3.10 -12.87 2.08
C ILE A 138 -3.42 -13.99 1.09
N LEU A 139 -3.91 -15.14 1.58
CA LEU A 139 -4.24 -16.26 0.70
C LEU A 139 -5.31 -15.88 -0.34
N ILE A 140 -6.38 -15.21 0.09
CA ILE A 140 -7.50 -14.88 -0.80
C ILE A 140 -7.16 -13.68 -1.68
N PHE A 141 -6.75 -12.55 -1.10
CA PHE A 141 -6.61 -11.30 -1.84
C PHE A 141 -5.29 -11.16 -2.57
N TYR A 142 -4.20 -11.74 -2.06
CA TYR A 142 -2.91 -11.68 -2.75
C TYR A 142 -2.73 -12.89 -3.67
N ILE A 143 -2.73 -14.10 -3.13
CA ILE A 143 -2.46 -15.30 -3.93
C ILE A 143 -3.61 -15.55 -4.91
N GLY A 144 -4.87 -15.47 -4.47
CA GLY A 144 -6.02 -15.66 -5.32
C GLY A 144 -6.11 -14.64 -6.47
N SER A 145 -5.85 -13.36 -6.19
CA SER A 145 -5.86 -12.32 -7.23
C SER A 145 -4.73 -12.49 -8.24
N LEU A 146 -3.50 -12.73 -7.78
CA LEU A 146 -2.35 -12.95 -8.67
C LEU A 146 -2.52 -14.22 -9.51
N ALA A 147 -3.05 -15.30 -8.93
CA ALA A 147 -3.32 -16.53 -9.67
C ALA A 147 -4.28 -16.28 -10.84
N VAL A 148 -5.37 -15.53 -10.61
CA VAL A 148 -6.33 -15.17 -11.66
C VAL A 148 -5.70 -14.23 -12.69
N LEU A 149 -5.04 -13.16 -12.26
CA LEU A 149 -4.43 -12.17 -13.15
C LEU A 149 -3.35 -12.78 -14.05
N LEU A 150 -2.43 -13.57 -13.47
CA LEU A 150 -1.36 -14.22 -14.22
C LEU A 150 -1.89 -15.36 -15.11
N SER A 151 -3.05 -15.93 -14.80
CA SER A 151 -3.74 -16.85 -15.70
C SER A 151 -4.36 -16.10 -16.89
N LEU A 152 -4.90 -14.90 -16.69
CA LEU A 152 -5.47 -14.09 -17.77
C LEU A 152 -4.40 -13.53 -18.71
N MET A 153 -3.24 -13.14 -18.18
CA MET A 153 -2.16 -12.54 -18.95
C MET A 153 -0.78 -13.04 -18.51
N PRO A 154 0.10 -13.43 -19.45
CA PRO A 154 1.47 -13.80 -19.14
C PRO A 154 2.22 -12.68 -18.39
N TRP A 155 2.96 -13.06 -17.35
CA TRP A 155 3.71 -12.11 -16.51
C TRP A 155 4.70 -11.23 -17.29
N THR A 156 5.19 -11.73 -18.44
CA THR A 156 6.13 -11.03 -19.34
C THR A 156 5.54 -9.78 -20.00
N ARG A 157 4.21 -9.62 -20.02
CA ARG A 157 3.52 -8.43 -20.55
C ARG A 157 3.17 -7.39 -19.47
N VAL A 158 3.40 -7.71 -18.21
CA VAL A 158 3.10 -6.80 -17.11
C VAL A 158 4.20 -5.74 -17.02
N THR A 159 3.84 -4.48 -17.24
CA THR A 159 4.75 -3.33 -17.16
C THR A 159 4.76 -2.71 -15.76
N ALA A 160 5.86 -2.06 -15.37
CA ALA A 160 6.00 -1.40 -14.07
C ALA A 160 5.31 -0.02 -13.97
N ASP A 161 4.78 0.51 -15.08
CA ASP A 161 4.28 1.89 -15.15
C ASP A 161 2.85 2.04 -14.63
N THR A 162 2.02 1.01 -14.78
CA THR A 162 0.62 0.99 -14.34
C THR A 162 0.36 -0.20 -13.43
N SER A 163 -0.65 -0.11 -12.56
CA SER A 163 -1.09 -1.24 -11.76
C SER A 163 -1.42 -2.45 -12.64
N PRO A 164 -0.86 -3.65 -12.37
CA PRO A 164 -1.16 -4.87 -13.12
C PRO A 164 -2.66 -5.19 -13.16
N PHE A 165 -3.37 -4.86 -12.07
CA PHE A 165 -4.83 -5.00 -11.98
C PHE A 165 -5.56 -4.16 -13.01
N VAL A 166 -5.10 -2.92 -13.25
CA VAL A 166 -5.72 -2.02 -14.22
C VAL A 166 -5.28 -2.40 -15.64
N LEU A 167 -3.98 -2.68 -15.81
CA LEU A 167 -3.39 -3.03 -17.10
C LEU A 167 -4.07 -4.24 -17.74
N ILE A 168 -4.26 -5.32 -16.99
CA ILE A 168 -4.81 -6.57 -17.54
C ILE A 168 -6.23 -6.38 -18.07
N PHE A 169 -7.11 -5.71 -17.31
CA PHE A 169 -8.48 -5.48 -17.77
C PHE A 169 -8.57 -4.40 -18.85
N HIS A 170 -7.65 -3.45 -18.87
CA HIS A 170 -7.55 -2.47 -19.96
C HIS A 170 -7.17 -3.15 -21.28
N GLU A 171 -6.17 -4.03 -21.28
CA GLU A 171 -5.73 -4.82 -22.45
C GLU A 171 -6.80 -5.82 -22.92
N LEU A 172 -7.63 -6.34 -22.02
CA LEU A 172 -8.79 -7.17 -22.36
C LEU A 172 -9.95 -6.37 -22.98
N GLY A 173 -9.82 -5.04 -23.10
CA GLY A 173 -10.82 -4.16 -23.68
C GLY A 173 -11.95 -3.76 -22.72
N ASP A 174 -11.85 -4.12 -21.43
CA ASP A 174 -12.85 -3.75 -20.42
C ASP A 174 -12.42 -2.46 -19.70
N THR A 175 -12.61 -1.34 -20.41
CA THR A 175 -12.29 -0.01 -19.89
C THR A 175 -13.09 0.31 -18.62
N PHE A 176 -14.31 -0.20 -18.47
CA PHE A 176 -15.12 0.03 -17.27
C PHE A 176 -14.48 -0.62 -16.05
N VAL A 177 -14.11 -1.90 -16.14
CA VAL A 177 -13.43 -2.62 -15.05
C VAL A 177 -12.07 -2.01 -14.75
N ALA A 178 -11.30 -1.62 -15.78
CA ALA A 178 -10.02 -0.93 -15.60
C ALA A 178 -10.16 0.37 -14.79
N ASN A 179 -11.16 1.20 -15.12
CA ASN A 179 -11.44 2.44 -14.38
C ASN A 179 -11.87 2.16 -12.94
N ALA A 180 -12.78 1.21 -12.73
CA ALA A 180 -13.24 0.82 -11.40
C ALA A 180 -12.08 0.33 -10.52
N LEU A 181 -11.21 -0.52 -11.07
CA LEU A 181 -10.01 -0.99 -10.37
C LEU A 181 -9.03 0.14 -10.11
N ASN A 182 -8.86 1.10 -11.02
CA ASN A 182 -7.97 2.23 -10.77
C ASN A 182 -8.44 3.09 -9.59
N ILE A 183 -9.75 3.32 -9.43
CA ILE A 183 -10.33 3.96 -8.25
C ILE A 183 -10.03 3.15 -6.98
N VAL A 184 -10.20 1.84 -7.03
CA VAL A 184 -9.95 0.95 -5.89
C VAL A 184 -8.48 0.99 -5.47
N VAL A 185 -7.55 0.91 -6.43
CA VAL A 185 -6.11 0.93 -6.13
C VAL A 185 -5.68 2.32 -5.64
N LEU A 186 -6.29 3.40 -6.16
CA LEU A 186 -6.10 4.75 -5.62
C LEU A 186 -6.55 4.84 -4.15
N THR A 187 -7.76 4.37 -3.83
CA THR A 187 -8.26 4.37 -2.44
C THR A 187 -7.43 3.47 -1.52
N ALA A 188 -6.90 2.37 -2.05
CA ALA A 188 -5.97 1.50 -1.33
C ALA A 188 -4.68 2.22 -0.95
N ALA A 189 -4.03 2.91 -1.89
CA ALA A 189 -2.81 3.67 -1.64
C ALA A 189 -3.04 4.82 -0.64
N LEU A 190 -4.17 5.53 -0.75
CA LEU A 190 -4.55 6.58 0.21
C LEU A 190 -4.78 6.04 1.61
N SER A 191 -5.40 4.87 1.75
CA SER A 191 -5.61 4.19 3.03
C SER A 191 -4.29 3.73 3.67
N VAL A 192 -3.36 3.19 2.88
CA VAL A 192 -2.01 2.85 3.39
C VAL A 192 -1.30 4.12 3.85
N TYR A 193 -1.33 5.20 3.05
CA TYR A 193 -0.72 6.47 3.44
C TYR A 193 -1.31 7.04 4.73
N ASN A 194 -2.63 7.04 4.86
CA ASN A 194 -3.35 7.47 6.07
C ASN A 194 -2.92 6.66 7.30
N SER A 195 -2.84 5.33 7.16
CA SER A 195 -2.35 4.42 8.21
C SER A 195 -0.89 4.67 8.58
N CYS A 196 -0.02 5.01 7.63
CA CYS A 196 1.37 5.37 7.90
C CYS A 196 1.48 6.68 8.69
N VAL A 197 0.71 7.72 8.33
CA VAL A 197 0.70 9.00 9.09
C VAL A 197 0.25 8.76 10.53
N TYR A 198 -0.80 7.95 10.70
CA TYR A 198 -1.28 7.54 12.00
C TYR A 198 -0.19 6.81 12.81
N CYS A 199 0.38 5.74 12.26
CA CYS A 199 1.44 4.94 12.88
C CYS A 199 2.64 5.79 13.32
N ASN A 200 3.19 6.57 12.39
CA ASN A 200 4.37 7.41 12.64
C ASN A 200 4.14 8.43 13.74
N SER A 201 2.97 9.06 13.76
CA SER A 201 2.62 10.04 14.78
C SER A 201 2.54 9.44 16.18
N ARG A 202 2.01 8.20 16.32
CA ARG A 202 1.89 7.49 17.61
C ARG A 202 3.22 6.92 18.06
N MET A 203 4.01 6.38 17.14
CA MET A 203 5.35 5.87 17.46
C MET A 203 6.26 6.99 17.98
N LEU A 204 6.27 8.13 17.28
CA LEU A 204 7.06 9.30 17.70
C LEU A 204 6.57 9.88 19.04
N PHE A 205 5.26 9.85 19.28
CA PHE A 205 4.66 10.25 20.55
C PHE A 205 5.08 9.31 21.70
N GLY A 206 5.05 7.99 21.46
CA GLY A 206 5.49 6.98 22.43
C GLY A 206 6.97 7.13 22.80
N LEU A 207 7.84 7.39 21.81
CA LEU A 207 9.24 7.70 22.06
C LEU A 207 9.43 8.96 22.92
N ALA A 208 8.61 10.00 22.68
CA ALA A 208 8.65 11.22 23.48
C ALA A 208 8.21 10.99 24.93
N GLN A 209 7.19 10.15 25.16
CA GLN A 209 6.78 9.75 26.51
C GLN A 209 7.86 8.97 27.26
N GLN A 210 8.64 8.15 26.56
CA GLN A 210 9.76 7.40 27.12
C GLN A 210 11.02 8.26 27.34
N GLY A 211 11.01 9.54 26.93
CA GLY A 211 12.16 10.44 27.04
C GLY A 211 13.19 10.30 25.92
N ASN A 212 12.92 9.46 24.90
CA ASN A 212 13.79 9.20 23.75
C ASN A 212 13.59 10.22 22.61
N ALA A 213 12.63 11.13 22.73
CA ALA A 213 12.39 12.22 21.79
C ALA A 213 12.08 13.55 22.52
N PRO A 214 12.17 14.73 21.86
CA PRO A 214 11.92 16.02 22.49
C PRO A 214 10.59 16.08 23.24
N LYS A 215 10.60 16.62 24.48
CA LYS A 215 9.41 16.69 25.36
C LYS A 215 8.21 17.40 24.73
N ALA A 216 8.43 18.33 23.81
CA ALA A 216 7.37 19.02 23.07
C ALA A 216 6.51 18.06 22.22
N LEU A 217 7.02 16.88 21.88
CA LEU A 217 6.31 15.85 21.12
C LEU A 217 5.41 14.96 21.99
N ALA A 218 5.55 15.02 23.32
CA ALA A 218 4.74 14.23 24.25
C ALA A 218 3.38 14.89 24.61
N SER A 219 3.03 16.03 23.98
CA SER A 219 1.76 16.72 24.21
C SER A 219 0.68 16.28 23.22
N VAL A 220 -0.54 16.09 23.72
CA VAL A 220 -1.76 15.91 22.91
C VAL A 220 -2.69 17.12 23.04
N ASP A 221 -3.53 17.34 22.02
CA ASP A 221 -4.58 18.35 22.09
C ASP A 221 -5.80 17.89 22.93
N LYS A 222 -6.83 18.73 23.04
CA LYS A 222 -8.07 18.42 23.78
C LYS A 222 -8.85 17.22 23.23
N ARG A 223 -8.55 16.78 22.00
CA ARG A 223 -9.18 15.64 21.31
C ARG A 223 -8.34 14.37 21.45
N GLY A 224 -7.21 14.41 22.15
CA GLY A 224 -6.28 13.29 22.30
C GLY A 224 -5.35 13.12 21.10
N VAL A 225 -5.22 14.11 20.22
CA VAL A 225 -4.45 14.01 18.97
C VAL A 225 -3.04 14.58 19.21
N PRO A 226 -1.96 13.84 18.90
CA PRO A 226 -0.59 14.32 19.06
C PRO A 226 -0.18 15.24 17.89
N VAL A 227 -0.73 16.46 17.86
CA VAL A 227 -0.58 17.41 16.74
C VAL A 227 0.88 17.68 16.38
N ASN A 228 1.76 17.84 17.38
CA ASN A 228 3.17 18.13 17.12
C ASN A 228 3.90 16.98 16.40
N THR A 229 3.58 15.72 16.71
CA THR A 229 4.19 14.57 16.03
C THR A 229 3.66 14.42 14.61
N ILE A 230 2.37 14.71 14.39
CA ILE A 230 1.78 14.76 13.04
C ILE A 230 2.48 15.83 12.20
N LEU A 231 2.67 17.04 12.73
CA LEU A 231 3.36 18.11 12.01
C LEU A 231 4.81 17.77 11.68
N VAL A 232 5.55 17.16 12.59
CA VAL A 232 6.92 16.68 12.31
C VAL A 232 6.92 15.61 11.21
N SER A 233 6.00 14.63 11.29
CA SER A 233 5.88 13.59 10.25
C SER A 233 5.49 14.18 8.89
N ALA A 234 4.59 15.17 8.89
CA ALA A 234 4.17 15.90 7.71
C ALA A 234 5.33 16.69 7.09
N LEU A 235 6.14 17.38 7.91
CA LEU A 235 7.32 18.11 7.45
C LEU A 235 8.34 17.19 6.78
N VAL A 236 8.66 16.05 7.41
CA VAL A 236 9.57 15.05 6.82
C VAL A 236 9.01 14.51 5.51
N THR A 237 7.70 14.21 5.47
CA THR A 237 7.06 13.74 4.23
C THR A 237 7.06 14.82 3.15
N ALA A 238 6.84 16.09 3.50
CA ALA A 238 6.88 17.22 2.58
C ALA A 238 8.29 17.40 1.98
N LEU A 239 9.34 17.21 2.78
CA LEU A 239 10.72 17.18 2.27
C LEU A 239 10.92 16.03 1.26
N CYS A 240 10.36 14.84 1.52
CA CYS A 240 10.42 13.73 0.57
C CYS A 240 9.66 14.04 -0.74
N VAL A 241 8.50 14.69 -0.66
CA VAL A 241 7.74 15.14 -1.85
C VAL A 241 8.55 16.19 -2.63
N LEU A 242 9.21 17.12 -1.93
CA LEU A 242 10.08 18.12 -2.54
C LEU A 242 11.30 17.47 -3.23
N ILE A 243 11.93 16.49 -2.59
CA ILE A 243 13.03 15.72 -3.20
C ILE A 243 12.55 14.99 -4.45
N ASN A 244 11.34 14.43 -4.44
CA ASN A 244 10.76 13.78 -5.61
C ASN A 244 10.47 14.77 -6.75
N TYR A 245 10.08 16.00 -6.43
CA TYR A 245 9.97 17.09 -7.41
C TYR A 245 11.33 17.49 -8.01
N LEU A 246 12.36 17.60 -7.18
CA LEU A 246 13.70 18.03 -7.62
C LEU A 246 14.48 16.93 -8.36
N ALA A 247 14.27 15.66 -8.02
CA ALA A 247 15.04 14.53 -8.53
C ALA A 247 14.19 13.25 -8.66
N PRO A 248 13.19 13.20 -9.56
CA PRO A 248 12.22 12.11 -9.64
C PRO A 248 12.84 10.72 -9.92
N GLU A 249 13.88 10.65 -10.76
CA GLU A 249 14.56 9.40 -11.16
C GLU A 249 15.37 8.76 -10.01
N SER A 250 16.01 9.58 -9.17
CA SER A 250 16.90 9.10 -8.09
C SER A 250 16.24 9.12 -6.70
N ALA A 251 15.16 9.88 -6.52
CA ALA A 251 14.48 10.02 -5.23
C ALA A 251 13.95 8.69 -4.68
N PHE A 252 13.31 7.87 -5.53
CA PHE A 252 12.76 6.59 -5.06
C PHE A 252 13.87 5.63 -4.63
N GLY A 253 14.93 5.49 -5.44
CA GLY A 253 16.08 4.65 -5.11
C GLY A 253 16.81 5.10 -3.83
N LEU A 254 17.03 6.40 -3.67
CA LEU A 254 17.68 6.97 -2.47
C LEU A 254 16.83 6.72 -1.22
N LEU A 255 15.51 6.91 -1.30
CA LEU A 255 14.60 6.68 -0.18
C LEU A 255 14.51 5.20 0.19
N MET A 256 14.46 4.30 -0.80
CA MET A 256 14.49 2.85 -0.54
C MET A 256 15.82 2.43 0.10
N ALA A 257 16.94 2.98 -0.36
CA ALA A 257 18.24 2.73 0.26
C ALA A 257 18.29 3.20 1.73
N LEU A 258 17.74 4.38 2.03
CA LEU A 258 17.62 4.87 3.42
C LEU A 258 16.76 3.94 4.28
N VAL A 259 15.61 3.46 3.78
CA VAL A 259 14.78 2.51 4.51
C VAL A 259 15.57 1.24 4.82
N VAL A 260 16.25 0.67 3.84
CA VAL A 260 17.07 -0.55 4.01
C VAL A 260 18.21 -0.33 5.01
N ILE A 261 18.85 0.84 5.02
CA ILE A 261 19.91 1.15 5.99
C ILE A 261 19.33 1.27 7.41
N CYS A 262 18.19 1.96 7.56
CA CYS A 262 17.55 2.14 8.86
C CYS A 262 16.97 0.83 9.44
N THR A 263 16.43 -0.05 8.60
CA THR A 263 15.94 -1.38 9.04
C THR A 263 17.07 -2.40 9.15
N GLY A 264 18.11 -2.31 8.32
CA GLY A 264 19.30 -3.16 8.39
C GLY A 264 20.11 -2.95 9.68
N ASN A 265 20.17 -1.72 10.20
CA ASN A 265 20.80 -1.45 11.50
C ASN A 265 20.00 -1.97 12.69
N GLN A 266 18.70 -2.28 12.57
CA GLN A 266 17.94 -2.92 13.66
C GLN A 266 18.30 -4.39 13.85
N LEU A 267 18.96 -5.02 12.88
CA LEU A 267 19.41 -6.42 12.93
C LEU A 267 20.87 -6.56 13.40
N GLY A 268 21.55 -5.44 13.68
CA GLY A 268 22.96 -5.41 14.08
C GLY A 268 23.23 -5.25 15.57
N ASP A 269 22.19 -5.02 16.38
CA ASP A 269 22.29 -4.73 17.82
C ASP A 269 21.56 -5.77 18.72
N ASP A 270 21.38 -7.00 18.24
CA ASP A 270 20.97 -8.17 19.06
C ASP A 270 22.12 -9.18 19.22
#